data_AF-A0A3N4TWW6-F1
#
_entry.id   AF-A0A3N4TWW6-F1
#
_cell.length_a   1.000
_cell.length_b   1.000
_cell.length_c   1.000
_cell.angle_alpha   90.00
_cell.angle_beta   90.00
_cell.angle_gamma   90.00
#
_symmetry.space_group_name_H-M   'P 1'
#
loop_
_entity.id
_entity.type
_entity.pdbx_description
1 polymer ?
#
loop_
_entity_poly.entity_id
_entity_poly.type
_entity_poly.pdbx_seq_one_letter_code
_entity_poly.pdbx_strand_id
1 'polypeptide(L)' 'MIRCHFARLLGERKLKISDVSRATGINRGTLTRLYYETAERVELDVLDKLCAHLGVGVDELLEHVPDESP' A
#
# COMPACT_ATOMS: atom_id res chain seq x y z
N MET A 1 12.28 -0.25 10.72
CA MET A 1 11.16 -1.02 10.11
C MET A 1 10.62 -0.39 8.81
N ILE A 2 10.05 -1.19 7.88
CA ILE A 2 9.30 -0.66 6.72
C ILE A 2 7.83 -0.47 7.11
N ARG A 3 7.26 0.70 6.84
CA ARG A 3 5.84 1.01 7.01
C ARG A 3 5.13 1.09 5.67
N CYS A 4 3.83 0.76 5.67
CA CYS A 4 2.99 0.87 4.48
C CYS A 4 1.86 1.88 4.71
N HIS A 5 1.86 2.97 3.95
CA HIS A 5 0.89 4.06 4.05
C HIS A 5 -0.41 3.83 3.27
N PHE A 6 -0.63 2.61 2.80
CA PHE A 6 -1.77 2.27 1.94
C PHE A 6 -3.12 2.63 2.61
N ALA A 7 -3.29 2.35 3.90
CA ALA A 7 -4.51 2.72 4.64
C ALA A 7 -4.74 4.24 4.68
N ARG A 8 -3.68 5.02 4.94
CA ARG A 8 -3.74 6.48 4.95
C ARG A 8 -4.15 7.03 3.58
N LEU A 9 -3.50 6.56 2.52
CA LEU A 9 -3.77 6.97 1.13
C LEU A 9 -5.21 6.66 0.71
N LEU A 10 -5.76 5.51 1.12
CA LEU A 10 -7.17 5.18 0.86
C LEU A 10 -8.12 6.10 1.62
N GLY A 11 -7.82 6.38 2.88
CA GLY A 11 -8.63 7.25 3.74
C GLY A 11 -8.72 8.68 3.20
N GLU A 12 -7.58 9.28 2.86
CA GLU A 12 -7.49 10.64 2.30
C GLU A 12 -8.28 10.78 1.00
N ARG A 13 -8.31 9.73 0.18
CA ARG A 13 -8.96 9.71 -1.13
C ARG A 13 -10.37 9.10 -1.10
N LYS A 14 -10.87 8.70 0.07
CA LYS A 14 -12.18 8.03 0.26
C LYS A 14 -12.36 6.78 -0.61
N LEU A 15 -11.27 6.05 -0.85
CA LEU A 15 -11.26 4.83 -1.67
C LEU A 15 -11.52 3.59 -0.81
N LYS A 16 -12.25 2.61 -1.36
CA LYS A 16 -12.43 1.31 -0.74
C LYS A 16 -11.46 0.29 -1.34
N ILE A 17 -11.01 -0.67 -0.53
CA ILE A 17 -10.19 -1.80 -1.00
C ILE A 17 -10.87 -2.53 -2.17
N SER A 18 -12.20 -2.68 -2.15
CA SER A 18 -12.96 -3.31 -3.23
C SER A 18 -12.78 -2.60 -4.57
N ASP A 19 -12.70 -1.27 -4.55
CA ASP A 19 -12.64 -0.46 -5.75
C ASP A 19 -11.22 -0.48 -6.31
N VAL A 20 -10.22 -0.39 -5.43
CA VAL A 20 -8.80 -0.56 -5.79
C VAL A 20 -8.55 -1.96 -6.36
N SER A 21 -9.10 -3.02 -5.75
CA SER A 21 -8.97 -4.40 -6.25
C SER A 21 -9.53 -4.54 -7.66
N ARG A 22 -10.71 -3.97 -7.93
CA ARG A 22 -11.33 -3.99 -9.27
C ARG A 22 -10.52 -3.19 -10.30
N ALA A 23 -9.99 -2.04 -9.92
CA ALA A 23 -9.27 -1.15 -10.83
C ALA A 23 -7.86 -1.67 -11.16
N THR A 24 -7.18 -2.29 -10.19
CA THR A 24 -5.79 -2.75 -10.32
C THR A 24 -5.66 -4.22 -10.68
N GLY A 25 -6.73 -5.00 -10.50
CA GLY A 25 -6.68 -6.46 -10.60
C GLY A 25 -5.94 -7.14 -9.44
N ILE A 26 -5.45 -6.40 -8.44
CA ILE A 26 -4.75 -6.97 -7.29
C ILE A 26 -5.75 -7.73 -6.42
N ASN A 27 -5.33 -8.92 -5.96
CA ASN A 27 -6.13 -9.73 -5.05
C ASN A 27 -6.49 -8.96 -3.77
N ARG A 28 -7.78 -8.97 -3.41
CA ARG A 28 -8.29 -8.27 -2.22
C ARG A 28 -7.54 -8.66 -0.93
N GLY A 29 -7.16 -9.92 -0.75
CA GLY A 29 -6.39 -10.37 0.42
C GLY A 29 -5.01 -9.72 0.51
N THR A 30 -4.34 -9.50 -0.62
CA THR A 30 -3.08 -8.75 -0.68
C THR A 30 -3.29 -7.30 -0.24
N LEU A 31 -4.29 -6.62 -0.80
CA LEU A 31 -4.62 -5.24 -0.43
C LEU A 31 -5.02 -5.11 1.04
N THR A 32 -5.77 -6.08 1.58
CA THR A 32 -6.13 -6.11 3.01
C THR A 32 -4.89 -6.24 3.89
N ARG A 33 -3.92 -7.10 3.55
CA ARG A 33 -2.68 -7.21 4.32
C ARG A 33 -1.84 -5.94 4.27
N LEU A 34 -1.75 -5.30 3.10
CA LEU A 34 -1.10 -3.99 2.95
C LEU A 34 -1.81 -2.93 3.80
N TYR A 35 -3.14 -2.91 3.78
CA TYR A 35 -3.95 -1.96 4.55
C TYR A 35 -3.73 -2.08 6.05
N TYR A 36 -3.62 -3.30 6.57
CA TYR A 36 -3.37 -3.55 7.99
C TYR A 36 -1.88 -3.68 8.35
N GLU A 37 -0.96 -3.35 7.43
CA GLU A 37 0.49 -3.49 7.63
C GLU A 37 0.93 -4.91 8.08
N THR A 38 0.22 -5.96 7.65
CA THR A 38 0.50 -7.38 7.98
C THR A 38 1.15 -8.15 6.81
N ALA A 39 1.55 -7.46 5.75
CA ALA A 39 2.22 -8.07 4.61
C ALA A 39 3.71 -8.30 4.90
N GLU A 40 4.15 -9.56 4.89
CA GLU A 40 5.58 -9.92 5.02
C GLU A 40 6.35 -9.78 3.71
N ARG A 41 5.64 -9.86 2.58
CA ARG A 41 6.20 -9.78 1.24
C ARG A 41 5.29 -8.95 0.35
N VAL A 42 5.88 -8.16 -0.54
CA VAL A 42 5.18 -7.41 -1.56
C VAL A 42 5.92 -7.59 -2.88
N GLU A 43 5.18 -7.91 -3.93
CA GLU A 43 5.72 -8.04 -5.28
C GLU A 43 5.85 -6.67 -5.93
N LEU A 44 6.89 -6.46 -6.74
CA LEU A 44 7.13 -5.17 -7.41
C LEU A 44 5.97 -4.77 -8.34
N ASP A 45 5.34 -5.73 -9.02
CA ASP A 45 4.15 -5.50 -9.86
C ASP A 45 2.96 -4.96 -9.04
N VAL A 46 2.81 -5.38 -7.79
CA VAL A 46 1.79 -4.84 -6.89
C VAL A 46 2.09 -3.40 -6.53
N LEU A 47 3.36 -3.07 -6.23
CA LEU A 47 3.78 -1.71 -5.93
C LEU A 47 3.58 -0.79 -7.15
N ASP A 48 4.01 -1.23 -8.34
CA ASP A 48 3.87 -0.48 -9.59
C ASP A 48 2.40 -0.15 -9.89
N LYS A 49 1.52 -1.16 -9.84
CA LYS A 49 0.08 -1.00 -10.06
C LYS A 49 -0.57 -0.05 -9.04
N LEU A 50 -0.17 -0.14 -7.77
CA LEU A 50 -0.68 0.75 -6.74
C LEU A 50 -0.20 2.19 -6.94
N CYS A 51 1.08 2.38 -7.23
CA CYS A 51 1.65 3.70 -7.52
C CYS A 51 0.96 4.33 -8.75
N ALA A 52 0.78 3.57 -9.83
CA ALA A 52 0.09 4.04 -11.03
C ALA A 52 -1.39 4.37 -10.77
N HIS A 53 -2.11 3.52 -10.02
CA HIS A 53 -3.53 3.74 -9.72
C HIS A 53 -3.76 4.92 -8.77
N LEU A 54 -2.88 5.07 -7.77
CA LEU A 54 -2.95 6.17 -6.82
C LEU A 54 -2.25 7.44 -7.34
N GLY A 55 -1.47 7.36 -8.41
CA GLY A 55 -0.71 8.50 -8.92
C GLY A 55 0.26 9.06 -7.88
N VAL A 56 1.00 8.17 -7.21
CA VAL A 56 1.97 8.51 -6.15
C VAL A 56 3.31 7.82 -6.40
N GLY A 57 4.36 8.34 -5.77
CA GLY A 57 5.66 7.66 -5.70
C GLY A 57 5.66 6.44 -4.77
N VAL A 58 6.68 5.59 -4.91
CA VAL A 58 6.86 4.43 -4.01
C VAL A 58 7.15 4.85 -2.57
N ASP A 59 7.79 5.99 -2.38
CA ASP A 59 8.11 6.63 -1.10
C ASP A 59 6.88 7.14 -0.34
N GLU A 60 5.82 7.51 -1.07
CA GLU A 60 4.53 7.85 -0.46
C GLU A 60 3.77 6.60 0.01
N LEU A 61 4.02 5.45 -0.61
CA LEU A 61 3.37 4.17 -0.32
C LEU A 61 4.13 3.37 0.75
N LEU A 62 5.46 3.36 0.68
CA LEU A 62 6.36 2.63 1.57
C LEU A 62 7.42 3.57 2.16
N GLU A 63 7.60 3.50 3.46
CA GLU A 63 8.58 4.32 4.18
C GLU A 63 9.50 3.44 5.01
N HIS A 64 10.80 3.71 4.96
CA HIS A 64 11.73 3.17 5.95
C HIS A 64 11.74 4.07 7.18
N VAL A 65 11.18 3.57 8.27
CA VAL A 65 11.24 4.21 9.58
C VAL A 65 12.44 3.63 10.32
N PRO A 66 13.49 4.42 10.62
CA PRO A 66 14.59 3.92 11.44
C PRO A 66 14.05 3.48 12.79
N ASP A 67 14.55 2.36 13.30
CA ASP A 67 14.21 1.95 14.66
C ASP A 67 14.85 2.98 15.58
N GLU A 68 14.01 3.79 16.25
CA GLU A 68 14.47 4.74 17.25
C GLU A 68 15.01 3.94 18.44
N SER A 69 16.32 3.71 18.42
CA SER A 69 17.09 3.32 19.59
C SER A 69 18.24 4.31 19.71
N PRO A 70 18.31 5.12 20.79
CA PRO A 70 19.57 5.74 21.19
C PRO A 70 20.64 4.69 21.53
#